data_AF-A0A920RNV5-F1
#
_entry.id   AF-A0A920RNV5-F1
#
_cell.length_a   1.000
_cell.length_b   1.000
_cell.length_c   1.000
_cell.angle_alpha   90.00
_cell.angle_beta   90.00
_cell.angle_gamma   90.00
#
_symmetry.space_group_name_H-M   'P 1'
#
loop_
_entity.id
_entity.type
_entity.pdbx_description
1 polymer ?
#
loop_
_entity_poly.entity_id
_entity_poly.type
_entity_poly.pdbx_seq_one_letter_code
_entity_poly.pdbx_strand_id
1 'polypeptide(L)'
;MKSIRKAYPDKQIYAAATWQLGRNSRSHTEQLKAVDRYVDVLMLEVYLRESRPAYGYIANWAGQIQAISPGLLSKTVYGLGIAQRGYLFDDSTSLSFLAHLDHQFHVIRQDRRSRLMPGVMFWAYYRSQTKVLPEYLARLSQHYFHKGQMTRYGDGKAKQLVSNPQLEDVTGWKLASGGGHIGLFEYKSVPSIEPDHDSNGWARHGERGLRMTRGERPSRASTTLSGLDPGRVHVASAWVHSDSARKRCRATVTGPRRPRPGRSEHAESRHRLSMDKWTRLLVTFVPDGPSVTLELHDTAARPGSTLYWDYVEAESAWPAEKR
;
A
#
# COMPACT_ATOMS: atom_id res chain seq x y z
N MET A 1 4.74 -29.44 19.96
CA MET A 1 3.38 -29.47 19.36
C MET A 1 2.49 -30.56 19.96
N LYS A 2 2.89 -31.85 19.97
CA LYS A 2 2.11 -32.94 20.58
C LYS A 2 1.64 -32.65 22.01
N SER A 3 2.53 -32.18 22.88
CA SER A 3 2.18 -31.84 24.27
C SER A 3 1.19 -30.67 24.36
N ILE A 4 1.30 -29.67 23.47
CA ILE A 4 0.36 -28.54 23.40
C ILE A 4 -1.02 -29.04 22.98
N ARG A 5 -1.11 -29.85 21.93
CA ARG A 5 -2.39 -30.46 21.50
C ARG A 5 -3.01 -31.31 22.61
N LYS A 6 -2.21 -32.07 23.35
CA LYS A 6 -2.70 -32.87 24.50
C LYS A 6 -3.23 -31.99 25.63
N ALA A 7 -2.56 -30.88 25.92
CA ALA A 7 -2.97 -29.96 26.99
C ALA A 7 -4.21 -29.12 26.61
N TYR A 8 -4.42 -28.87 25.33
CA TYR A 8 -5.50 -28.03 24.82
C TYR A 8 -6.26 -28.71 23.66
N PRO A 9 -6.96 -29.83 23.92
CA PRO A 9 -7.61 -30.61 22.88
C PRO A 9 -8.68 -29.80 22.13
N ASP A 10 -9.43 -28.94 22.85
CA ASP A 10 -10.56 -28.18 22.31
C ASP A 10 -10.20 -26.77 21.83
N LYS A 11 -8.91 -26.43 21.80
CA LYS A 11 -8.45 -25.11 21.34
C LYS A 11 -7.90 -25.20 19.92
N GLN A 12 -8.11 -24.12 19.17
CA GLN A 12 -7.40 -23.95 17.91
C GLN A 12 -5.93 -23.61 18.17
N ILE A 13 -5.03 -24.31 17.50
CA ILE A 13 -3.58 -24.14 17.55
C ILE A 13 -3.12 -23.61 16.21
N TYR A 14 -2.50 -22.45 16.24
CA TYR A 14 -1.93 -21.77 15.07
C TYR A 14 -0.41 -21.85 15.16
N ALA A 15 0.24 -22.15 14.05
CA ALA A 15 1.70 -22.06 13.93
C ALA A 15 2.05 -21.04 12.85
N ALA A 16 2.95 -20.11 13.18
CA ALA A 16 3.60 -19.24 12.20
C ALA A 16 4.96 -19.82 11.83
N ALA A 17 5.30 -19.81 10.56
CA ALA A 17 6.58 -20.30 10.07
C ALA A 17 7.14 -19.38 8.99
N THR A 18 8.45 -19.13 9.07
CA THR A 18 9.15 -18.32 8.09
C THR A 18 9.23 -19.01 6.73
N TRP A 19 9.53 -18.24 5.68
CA TRP A 19 9.58 -18.71 4.29
C TRP A 19 10.52 -19.91 4.05
N GLN A 20 11.54 -20.11 4.89
CA GLN A 20 12.45 -21.25 4.80
C GLN A 20 11.70 -22.59 4.89
N LEU A 21 10.60 -22.65 5.65
CA LEU A 21 9.79 -23.86 5.77
C LEU A 21 9.20 -24.29 4.42
N GLY A 22 8.82 -23.32 3.56
CA GLY A 22 8.30 -23.59 2.21
C GLY A 22 9.39 -23.76 1.15
N ARG A 23 10.50 -23.02 1.26
CA ARG A 23 11.62 -23.09 0.29
C ARG A 23 12.47 -24.34 0.47
N ASN A 24 12.60 -24.83 1.70
CA ASN A 24 13.49 -25.92 2.07
C ASN A 24 12.69 -27.08 2.70
N SER A 25 11.46 -27.34 2.23
CA SER A 25 10.53 -28.28 2.87
C SER A 25 11.14 -29.67 3.14
N ARG A 26 12.02 -30.15 2.24
CA ARG A 26 12.72 -31.45 2.40
C ARG A 26 13.57 -31.51 3.67
N SER A 27 14.24 -30.41 4.03
CA SER A 27 15.04 -30.28 5.25
C SER A 27 14.18 -30.12 6.52
N HIS A 28 12.86 -29.95 6.36
CA HIS A 28 11.91 -29.71 7.45
C HIS A 28 10.77 -30.73 7.49
N THR A 29 11.04 -31.94 7.00
CA THR A 29 10.04 -33.02 6.86
C THR A 29 9.32 -33.32 8.18
N GLU A 30 10.07 -33.49 9.28
CA GLU A 30 9.47 -33.83 10.57
C GLU A 30 8.70 -32.66 11.18
N GLN A 31 9.15 -31.42 10.98
CA GLN A 31 8.42 -30.21 11.37
C GLN A 31 7.09 -30.11 10.62
N LEU A 32 7.10 -30.28 9.29
CA LEU A 32 5.89 -30.24 8.46
C LEU A 32 4.89 -31.33 8.85
N LYS A 33 5.36 -32.57 9.08
CA LYS A 33 4.52 -33.68 9.58
C LYS A 33 4.00 -33.44 11.01
N ALA A 34 4.75 -32.71 11.84
CA ALA A 34 4.29 -32.35 13.19
C ALA A 34 3.20 -31.26 13.12
N VAL A 35 3.39 -30.24 12.29
CA VAL A 35 2.36 -29.22 12.02
C VAL A 35 1.11 -29.90 11.46
N ASP A 36 1.28 -30.80 10.50
CA ASP A 36 0.17 -31.52 9.89
C ASP A 36 -0.64 -32.36 10.89
N ARG A 37 0.00 -32.91 11.92
CA ARG A 37 -0.71 -33.73 12.93
C ARG A 37 -1.31 -32.93 14.08
N TYR A 38 -0.72 -31.80 14.47
CA TYR A 38 -1.01 -31.19 15.77
C TYR A 38 -1.54 -29.76 15.71
N VAL A 39 -1.42 -29.08 14.57
CA VAL A 39 -1.78 -27.67 14.37
C VAL A 39 -3.03 -27.56 13.51
N ASP A 40 -3.92 -26.61 13.79
CA ASP A 40 -5.14 -26.39 13.00
C ASP A 40 -4.92 -25.45 11.83
N VAL A 41 -4.01 -24.47 11.96
CA VAL A 41 -3.63 -23.56 10.86
C VAL A 41 -2.12 -23.31 10.86
N LEU A 42 -1.50 -23.48 9.70
CA LEU A 42 -0.14 -23.05 9.42
C LEU A 42 -0.16 -21.72 8.67
N MET A 43 0.36 -20.65 9.26
CA MET A 43 0.70 -19.43 8.52
C MET A 43 2.15 -19.55 8.02
N LEU A 44 2.34 -19.54 6.71
CA LEU A 44 3.67 -19.51 6.09
C LEU A 44 3.95 -18.12 5.54
N GLU A 45 5.03 -17.49 5.98
CA GLU A 45 5.45 -16.18 5.49
C GLU A 45 5.83 -16.22 4.01
N VAL A 46 5.14 -15.40 3.20
CA VAL A 46 5.43 -15.16 1.79
C VAL A 46 5.41 -13.64 1.57
N TYR A 47 6.43 -12.99 2.13
CA TYR A 47 6.59 -11.54 2.08
C TYR A 47 7.25 -11.11 0.80
N LEU A 48 6.42 -10.73 -0.17
CA LEU A 48 6.85 -10.17 -1.44
C LEU A 48 6.88 -8.64 -1.33
N ARG A 49 7.93 -8.03 -1.87
CA ARG A 49 8.04 -6.59 -2.04
C ARG A 49 7.44 -6.23 -3.39
N GLU A 50 6.83 -5.05 -3.46
CA GLU A 50 6.34 -4.51 -4.72
C GLU A 50 7.47 -4.37 -5.74
N SER A 51 8.62 -3.80 -5.34
CA SER A 51 9.79 -3.62 -6.21
C SER A 51 10.47 -4.92 -6.65
N ARG A 52 10.19 -6.04 -5.96
CA ARG A 52 10.75 -7.37 -6.24
C ARG A 52 9.69 -8.45 -6.16
N PRO A 53 8.73 -8.44 -7.10
CA PRO A 53 7.57 -9.31 -7.01
C PRO A 53 7.93 -10.74 -7.45
N ALA A 54 8.41 -11.56 -6.51
CA ALA A 54 8.79 -12.94 -6.76
C ALA A 54 7.60 -13.92 -6.67
N TYR A 55 6.54 -13.66 -7.45
CA TYR A 55 5.27 -14.40 -7.37
C TYR A 55 5.40 -15.92 -7.60
N GLY A 56 6.44 -16.36 -8.34
CA GLY A 56 6.71 -17.78 -8.56
C GLY A 56 6.95 -18.60 -7.28
N TYR A 57 7.29 -17.94 -6.17
CA TYR A 57 7.44 -18.60 -4.87
C TYR A 57 6.14 -19.23 -4.38
N ILE A 58 4.99 -18.62 -4.68
CA ILE A 58 3.66 -19.07 -4.26
C ILE A 58 3.38 -20.50 -4.74
N ALA A 59 3.54 -20.75 -6.05
CA ALA A 59 3.29 -22.06 -6.64
C ALA A 59 4.41 -23.07 -6.29
N ASN A 60 5.67 -22.60 -6.27
CA ASN A 60 6.82 -23.44 -5.96
C ASN A 60 6.72 -24.02 -4.53
N TRP A 61 6.56 -23.16 -3.53
CA TRP A 61 6.52 -23.58 -2.12
C TRP A 61 5.27 -24.42 -1.80
N ALA A 62 4.12 -24.13 -2.41
CA ALA A 62 2.95 -25.00 -2.33
C ALA A 62 3.27 -26.43 -2.83
N GLY A 63 3.98 -26.55 -3.96
CA GLY A 63 4.45 -27.83 -4.49
C GLY A 63 5.39 -28.56 -3.54
N GLN A 64 6.33 -27.85 -2.92
CA GLN A 64 7.28 -28.44 -1.99
C GLN A 64 6.62 -28.92 -0.70
N ILE A 65 5.69 -28.15 -0.14
CA ILE A 65 4.93 -28.54 1.06
C ILE A 65 4.05 -29.75 0.77
N GLN A 66 3.31 -29.73 -0.35
CA GLN A 66 2.42 -30.83 -0.74
C GLN A 66 3.18 -32.15 -0.95
N ALA A 67 4.42 -32.09 -1.43
CA ALA A 67 5.26 -33.28 -1.59
C ALA A 67 5.65 -33.94 -0.26
N ILE A 68 5.63 -33.20 0.85
CA ILE A 68 5.96 -33.71 2.19
C ILE A 68 4.71 -34.17 2.94
N SER A 69 3.66 -33.34 2.94
CA SER A 69 2.33 -33.73 3.42
C SER A 69 1.26 -33.21 2.46
N PRO A 70 0.59 -34.11 1.71
CA PRO A 70 -0.44 -33.74 0.74
C PRO A 70 -1.63 -32.98 1.36
N GLY A 71 -1.97 -33.28 2.61
CA GLY A 71 -3.10 -32.68 3.33
C GLY A 71 -2.80 -31.32 3.94
N LEU A 72 -1.52 -30.95 4.12
CA LEU A 72 -1.15 -29.76 4.88
C LEU A 72 -1.64 -28.44 4.24
N LEU A 73 -1.77 -28.40 2.91
CA LEU A 73 -2.19 -27.18 2.20
C LEU A 73 -3.61 -26.73 2.56
N SER A 74 -4.54 -27.65 2.87
CA SER A 74 -5.94 -27.29 3.20
C SER A 74 -6.09 -26.50 4.50
N LYS A 75 -5.02 -26.49 5.31
CA LYS A 75 -4.92 -25.73 6.56
C LYS A 75 -3.72 -24.79 6.59
N THR A 76 -3.06 -24.58 5.45
CA THR A 76 -1.99 -23.60 5.31
C THR A 76 -2.56 -22.32 4.74
N VAL A 77 -2.17 -21.18 5.29
CA VAL A 77 -2.45 -19.85 4.75
C VAL A 77 -1.13 -19.14 4.50
N TYR A 78 -1.05 -18.35 3.44
CA TYR A 78 0.11 -17.49 3.25
C TYR A 78 -0.01 -16.21 4.06
N GLY A 79 1.03 -15.90 4.82
CA GLY A 79 1.26 -14.61 5.44
C GLY A 79 1.81 -13.65 4.40
N LEU A 80 1.03 -12.66 3.98
CA LEU A 80 1.45 -11.67 2.98
C LEU A 80 1.92 -10.38 3.63
N GLY A 81 2.86 -9.71 2.97
CA GLY A 81 3.36 -8.40 3.38
C GLY A 81 2.35 -7.30 3.04
N ILE A 82 2.07 -6.39 3.99
CA ILE A 82 1.21 -5.23 3.77
C ILE A 82 1.95 -3.94 4.18
N ALA A 83 1.58 -2.79 3.60
CA ALA A 83 2.19 -1.53 3.99
C ALA A 83 1.90 -1.21 5.46
N GLN A 84 2.97 -0.92 6.19
CA GLN A 84 2.92 -0.32 7.51
C GLN A 84 3.63 1.03 7.47
N ARG A 85 3.37 1.93 8.42
CA ARG A 85 4.02 3.25 8.49
C ARG A 85 5.51 3.01 8.59
N GLY A 86 6.16 3.21 7.46
CA GLY A 86 7.55 2.93 7.30
C GLY A 86 7.90 1.45 7.18
N TYR A 87 7.36 0.77 6.16
CA TYR A 87 7.54 -0.67 6.04
C TYR A 87 7.81 -1.13 4.60
N LEU A 88 8.70 -2.11 4.51
CA LEU A 88 9.42 -2.64 3.35
C LEU A 88 8.62 -2.99 2.06
N PHE A 89 7.30 -3.15 2.13
CA PHE A 89 6.54 -3.81 1.06
C PHE A 89 5.86 -2.85 0.08
N ASP A 90 5.59 -1.62 0.51
CA ASP A 90 5.05 -0.51 -0.29
C ASP A 90 6.21 0.45 -0.56
N ASP A 91 7.03 0.06 -1.53
CA ASP A 91 8.42 0.51 -1.66
C ASP A 91 8.80 0.95 -3.07
N SER A 92 7.82 1.03 -3.98
CA SER A 92 8.00 1.60 -5.31
C SER A 92 7.03 2.74 -5.58
N THR A 93 7.54 3.80 -6.19
CA THR A 93 6.71 4.83 -6.82
C THR A 93 6.36 4.51 -8.27
N SER A 94 6.83 3.40 -8.80
CA SER A 94 6.57 2.98 -10.20
C SER A 94 5.44 1.97 -10.30
N LEU A 95 5.22 1.21 -9.23
CA LEU A 95 4.26 0.13 -9.17
C LEU A 95 3.11 0.49 -8.22
N SER A 96 1.93 -0.05 -8.50
CA SER A 96 0.75 0.11 -7.66
C SER A 96 0.75 -0.97 -6.58
N PHE A 97 0.81 -0.54 -5.32
CA PHE A 97 0.78 -1.42 -4.17
C PHE A 97 -0.57 -2.15 -4.06
N LEU A 98 -1.67 -1.49 -4.42
CA LEU A 98 -2.98 -2.12 -4.50
C LEU A 98 -3.01 -3.22 -5.57
N ALA A 99 -2.47 -2.95 -6.76
CA ALA A 99 -2.35 -3.96 -7.81
C ALA A 99 -1.41 -5.11 -7.40
N HIS A 100 -0.34 -4.82 -6.64
CA HIS A 100 0.56 -5.83 -6.08
C HIS A 100 -0.19 -6.77 -5.11
N LEU A 101 -1.02 -6.23 -4.21
CA LEU A 101 -1.86 -7.03 -3.31
C LEU A 101 -2.88 -7.86 -4.09
N ASP A 102 -3.62 -7.28 -5.04
CA ASP A 102 -4.56 -8.02 -5.91
C ASP A 102 -3.85 -9.16 -6.65
N HIS A 103 -2.66 -8.90 -7.18
CA HIS A 103 -1.89 -9.91 -7.91
C HIS A 103 -1.48 -11.08 -7.01
N GLN A 104 -1.06 -10.84 -5.76
CA GLN A 104 -0.73 -11.92 -4.83
C GLN A 104 -1.93 -12.83 -4.58
N PHE A 105 -3.11 -12.25 -4.29
CA PHE A 105 -4.33 -13.04 -4.11
C PHE A 105 -4.70 -13.81 -5.38
N HIS A 106 -4.67 -13.15 -6.54
CA HIS A 106 -5.00 -13.75 -7.82
C HIS A 106 -4.10 -14.96 -8.11
N VAL A 107 -2.78 -14.83 -7.94
CA VAL A 107 -1.83 -15.94 -8.18
C VAL A 107 -2.08 -17.09 -7.22
N ILE A 108 -2.36 -16.83 -5.94
CA ILE A 108 -2.70 -17.88 -4.97
C ILE A 108 -3.91 -18.68 -5.42
N ARG A 109 -4.96 -18.01 -5.90
CA ARG A 109 -6.21 -18.66 -6.33
C ARG A 109 -6.10 -19.35 -7.68
N GLN A 110 -5.27 -18.85 -8.59
CA GLN A 110 -5.08 -19.42 -9.93
C GLN A 110 -4.23 -20.69 -9.93
N ASP A 111 -3.26 -20.81 -9.02
CA ASP A 111 -2.43 -22.00 -8.95
C ASP A 111 -3.20 -23.22 -8.41
N ARG A 112 -3.01 -24.37 -9.05
CA ARG A 112 -3.72 -25.62 -8.77
C ARG A 112 -3.55 -26.09 -7.32
N ARG A 113 -2.40 -25.82 -6.70
CA ARG A 113 -2.05 -26.28 -5.36
C ARG A 113 -2.41 -25.24 -4.31
N SER A 114 -1.94 -24.00 -4.46
CA SER A 114 -2.20 -22.96 -3.46
C SER A 114 -3.66 -22.55 -3.37
N ARG A 115 -4.49 -22.81 -4.40
CA ARG A 115 -5.95 -22.62 -4.29
C ARG A 115 -6.63 -23.53 -3.25
N LEU A 116 -5.95 -24.58 -2.77
CA LEU A 116 -6.43 -25.42 -1.68
C LEU A 116 -6.35 -24.71 -0.32
N MET A 117 -5.54 -23.66 -0.22
CA MET A 117 -5.42 -22.86 1.00
C MET A 117 -6.72 -22.12 1.30
N PRO A 118 -7.18 -22.10 2.56
CA PRO A 118 -8.47 -21.53 2.94
C PRO A 118 -8.45 -20.00 3.02
N GLY A 119 -7.28 -19.38 2.98
CA GLY A 119 -7.15 -17.93 3.15
C GLY A 119 -5.71 -17.44 3.09
N VAL A 120 -5.57 -16.19 3.53
CA VAL A 120 -4.32 -15.47 3.71
C VAL A 120 -4.33 -14.80 5.07
N MET A 121 -3.15 -14.50 5.60
CA MET A 121 -2.97 -13.74 6.84
C MET A 121 -2.05 -12.57 6.59
N PHE A 122 -2.15 -11.56 7.44
CA PHE A 122 -1.31 -10.37 7.39
C PHE A 122 -0.91 -10.01 8.80
N TRP A 123 0.31 -9.53 8.98
CA TRP A 123 0.66 -8.87 10.23
C TRP A 123 -0.03 -7.51 10.29
N ALA A 124 -1.00 -7.38 11.19
CA ALA A 124 -1.59 -6.10 11.54
C ALA A 124 -0.83 -5.49 12.73
N TYR A 125 0.34 -4.88 12.51
CA TYR A 125 0.95 -4.03 13.54
C TYR A 125 0.30 -2.63 13.53
N TYR A 126 0.29 -1.97 14.69
CA TYR A 126 -0.34 -0.68 15.09
C TYR A 126 -0.02 0.56 14.23
N ARG A 127 0.54 0.37 13.05
CA ARG A 127 1.11 1.42 12.19
C ARG A 127 0.70 1.26 10.73
N SER A 128 -0.12 0.30 10.34
CA SER A 128 -0.63 0.20 8.96
C SER A 128 -1.27 1.50 8.48
N GLN A 129 -1.22 1.75 7.16
CA GLN A 129 -2.19 2.67 6.57
C GLN A 129 -3.56 2.08 6.90
N THR A 130 -4.32 2.73 7.79
CA THR A 130 -5.53 2.15 8.37
C THR A 130 -6.81 2.51 7.62
N LYS A 131 -6.74 3.45 6.67
CA LYS A 131 -7.94 4.00 6.02
C LYS A 131 -8.40 3.20 4.80
N VAL A 132 -7.47 2.63 4.03
CA VAL A 132 -7.72 2.00 2.73
C VAL A 132 -7.34 0.52 2.77
N LEU A 133 -6.15 0.19 3.29
CA LEU A 133 -5.65 -1.18 3.20
C LEU A 133 -6.55 -2.21 3.90
N PRO A 134 -7.08 -1.98 5.12
CA PRO A 134 -7.96 -2.96 5.75
C PRO A 134 -9.22 -3.25 4.93
N GLU A 135 -9.86 -2.21 4.38
CA GLU A 135 -11.04 -2.38 3.52
C GLU A 135 -10.67 -3.13 2.23
N TYR A 136 -9.56 -2.76 1.59
CA TYR A 136 -9.14 -3.39 0.36
C TYR A 136 -8.81 -4.88 0.55
N LEU A 137 -8.07 -5.23 1.61
CA LEU A 137 -7.77 -6.61 1.97
C LEU A 137 -9.04 -7.42 2.29
N ALA A 138 -10.02 -6.81 2.94
CA ALA A 138 -11.32 -7.43 3.19
C ALA A 138 -12.07 -7.69 1.87
N ARG A 139 -12.08 -6.73 0.95
CA ARG A 139 -12.68 -6.87 -0.39
C ARG A 139 -11.98 -7.93 -1.24
N LEU A 140 -10.65 -7.99 -1.22
CA LEU A 140 -9.87 -9.05 -1.88
C LEU A 140 -10.18 -10.43 -1.28
N SER A 141 -10.22 -10.54 0.05
CA SER A 141 -10.59 -11.78 0.74
C SER A 141 -12.01 -12.23 0.37
N GLN A 142 -12.95 -11.29 0.32
CA GLN A 142 -14.32 -11.55 -0.08
C GLN A 142 -14.42 -12.04 -1.53
N HIS A 143 -13.68 -11.42 -2.45
CA HIS A 143 -13.67 -11.79 -3.88
C HIS A 143 -13.05 -13.18 -4.08
N TYR A 144 -11.83 -13.38 -3.58
CA TYR A 144 -11.01 -14.55 -3.91
C TYR A 144 -11.28 -15.79 -3.07
N PHE A 145 -11.52 -15.62 -1.76
CA PHE A 145 -11.64 -16.74 -0.83
C PHE A 145 -13.09 -17.02 -0.45
N HIS A 146 -13.89 -16.00 -0.17
CA HIS A 146 -15.29 -16.20 0.20
C HIS A 146 -16.19 -16.50 -1.02
N LYS A 147 -16.11 -15.67 -2.07
CA LYS A 147 -16.91 -15.84 -3.30
C LYS A 147 -16.26 -16.78 -4.33
N GLY A 148 -15.03 -17.23 -4.09
CA GLY A 148 -14.29 -18.13 -4.98
C GLY A 148 -14.07 -17.57 -6.39
N GLN A 149 -14.06 -16.25 -6.57
CA GLN A 149 -13.89 -15.63 -7.87
C GLN A 149 -12.46 -15.82 -8.37
N MET A 150 -12.32 -16.10 -9.66
CA MET A 150 -11.03 -16.36 -10.30
C MET A 150 -10.51 -15.16 -11.10
N THR A 151 -11.39 -14.23 -11.48
CA THR A 151 -11.02 -13.01 -12.20
C THR A 151 -10.23 -12.04 -11.32
N ARG A 152 -9.52 -11.09 -11.94
CA ARG A 152 -8.85 -10.00 -11.21
C ARG A 152 -9.88 -9.11 -10.52
N TYR A 153 -9.63 -8.73 -9.27
CA TYR A 153 -10.47 -7.76 -8.56
C TYR A 153 -10.07 -6.33 -8.92
N GLY A 154 -8.76 -6.10 -9.00
CA GLY A 154 -8.14 -4.89 -9.56
C GLY A 154 -8.44 -4.70 -11.05
N ASP A 155 -7.90 -3.64 -11.65
CA ASP A 155 -7.98 -3.41 -13.09
C ASP A 155 -6.86 -4.13 -13.88
N GLY A 156 -5.98 -4.84 -13.17
CA GLY A 156 -4.84 -5.56 -13.74
C GLY A 156 -3.68 -4.67 -14.17
N LYS A 157 -3.75 -3.36 -13.96
CA LYS A 157 -2.66 -2.43 -14.28
C LYS A 157 -1.73 -2.30 -13.07
N ALA A 158 -0.46 -2.60 -13.28
CA ALA A 158 0.52 -2.60 -12.19
C ALA A 158 1.27 -1.27 -12.01
N LYS A 159 1.09 -0.28 -12.89
CA LYS A 159 1.85 0.98 -12.85
C LYS A 159 1.08 2.08 -12.13
N GLN A 160 1.81 2.96 -11.45
CA GLN A 160 1.27 4.19 -10.87
C GLN A 160 0.73 5.13 -11.94
N LEU A 161 -0.29 5.91 -11.58
CA LEU A 161 -0.93 6.90 -12.46
C LEU A 161 -0.22 8.27 -12.42
N VAL A 162 0.70 8.47 -11.47
CA VAL A 162 1.55 9.66 -11.37
C VAL A 162 2.83 9.41 -12.18
N SER A 163 3.15 10.29 -13.13
CA SER A 163 4.31 10.12 -14.02
C SER A 163 5.65 10.51 -13.40
N ASN A 164 5.66 11.56 -12.55
CA ASN A 164 6.82 12.02 -11.80
C ASN A 164 6.49 12.01 -10.29
N PRO A 165 6.48 10.83 -9.67
CA PRO A 165 6.01 10.63 -8.30
C PRO A 165 7.03 11.05 -7.24
N GLN A 166 8.32 11.09 -7.58
CA GLN A 166 9.42 11.46 -6.66
C GLN A 166 9.84 12.93 -6.76
N LEU A 167 9.28 13.71 -7.69
CA LEU A 167 9.56 15.15 -7.80
C LEU A 167 11.07 15.45 -8.00
N GLU A 168 11.78 14.59 -8.73
CA GLU A 168 13.19 14.79 -9.11
C GLU A 168 13.38 16.01 -10.03
N ASP A 169 12.35 16.29 -10.81
CA ASP A 169 12.14 17.51 -11.57
C ASP A 169 10.70 18.02 -11.41
N VAL A 170 10.31 19.04 -12.17
CA VAL A 170 8.92 19.58 -12.20
C VAL A 170 8.13 19.12 -13.42
N THR A 171 8.62 18.14 -14.18
CA THR A 171 7.96 17.63 -15.38
C THR A 171 6.59 17.06 -15.00
N GLY A 172 5.54 17.50 -15.69
CA GLY A 172 4.16 17.10 -15.41
C GLY A 172 3.55 17.74 -14.16
N TRP A 173 4.26 18.67 -13.50
CA TRP A 173 3.77 19.41 -12.34
C TRP A 173 3.66 20.90 -12.64
N LYS A 174 2.54 21.51 -12.22
CA LYS A 174 2.34 22.95 -12.21
C LYS A 174 2.51 23.46 -10.79
N LEU A 175 3.44 24.39 -10.60
CA LEU A 175 3.72 25.03 -9.32
C LEU A 175 3.13 26.45 -9.32
N ALA A 176 2.40 26.81 -8.27
CA ALA A 176 1.84 28.14 -8.07
C ALA A 176 2.14 28.62 -6.65
N SER A 177 2.90 29.72 -6.55
CA SER A 177 3.22 30.35 -5.27
C SER A 177 2.07 31.21 -4.77
N GLY A 178 1.76 31.10 -3.48
CA GLY A 178 0.88 32.02 -2.78
C GLY A 178 1.61 33.24 -2.17
N GLY A 179 2.73 33.68 -2.76
CA GLY A 179 3.58 34.73 -2.19
C GLY A 179 4.65 34.20 -1.23
N GLY A 180 4.84 32.88 -1.22
CA GLY A 180 5.96 32.20 -0.57
C GLY A 180 6.92 31.63 -1.61
N HIS A 181 7.62 30.56 -1.26
CA HIS A 181 8.50 29.84 -2.20
C HIS A 181 7.99 28.44 -2.45
N ILE A 182 7.90 28.05 -3.72
CA ILE A 182 7.61 26.68 -4.13
C ILE A 182 8.66 26.26 -5.15
N GLY A 183 9.31 25.13 -4.91
CA GLY A 183 10.42 24.67 -5.74
C GLY A 183 10.99 23.37 -5.24
N LEU A 184 11.95 22.82 -5.98
CA LEU A 184 12.62 21.60 -5.57
C LEU A 184 13.66 21.89 -4.47
N PHE A 185 13.89 20.92 -3.60
CA PHE A 185 15.02 20.91 -2.67
C PHE A 185 15.80 19.61 -2.83
N GLU A 186 17.09 19.63 -2.52
CA GLU A 186 17.92 18.43 -2.45
C GLU A 186 17.96 17.94 -1.00
N TYR A 187 17.79 16.64 -0.76
CA TYR A 187 17.78 16.08 0.60
C TYR A 187 19.04 16.43 1.40
N LYS A 188 20.21 16.38 0.76
CA LYS A 188 21.49 16.77 1.37
C LYS A 188 21.53 18.23 1.88
N SER A 189 20.65 19.09 1.37
CA SER A 189 20.55 20.50 1.80
C SER A 189 19.68 20.72 3.04
N VAL A 190 18.94 19.69 3.48
CA VAL A 190 18.04 19.76 4.64
C VAL A 190 18.31 18.55 5.56
N PRO A 191 19.38 18.59 6.39
CA PRO A 191 19.82 17.44 7.19
C PRO A 191 18.79 16.90 8.19
N SER A 192 17.77 17.70 8.54
CA SER A 192 16.70 17.29 9.44
C SER A 192 15.63 16.40 8.79
N ILE A 193 15.75 16.10 7.49
CA ILE A 193 14.78 15.31 6.73
C ILE A 193 15.49 14.17 6.03
N GLU A 194 15.15 12.95 6.43
CA GLU A 194 15.67 11.73 5.83
C GLU A 194 14.97 11.46 4.48
N PRO A 195 15.70 10.97 3.45
CA PRO A 195 15.14 10.60 2.15
C PRO A 195 14.46 9.22 2.17
N ASP A 196 13.80 8.86 3.26
CA ASP A 196 12.98 7.66 3.36
C ASP A 196 11.89 7.85 4.42
N HIS A 197 10.74 7.23 4.18
CA HIS A 197 9.61 7.28 5.11
C HIS A 197 9.50 6.01 5.96
N ASP A 198 10.52 5.13 5.91
CA ASP A 198 10.54 3.85 6.61
C ASP A 198 11.57 3.64 7.70
N SER A 199 12.38 4.67 7.97
CA SER A 199 13.40 4.66 9.02
C SER A 199 14.44 3.54 8.86
N ASN A 200 14.45 2.87 7.70
CA ASN A 200 15.32 1.74 7.40
C ASN A 200 15.90 1.84 5.96
N GLY A 201 15.48 2.84 5.19
CA GLY A 201 15.94 3.10 3.84
C GLY A 201 15.49 2.06 2.82
N TRP A 202 14.35 1.39 3.00
CA TRP A 202 13.80 0.49 1.98
C TRP A 202 12.78 1.18 1.07
N ALA A 203 11.95 2.05 1.62
CA ALA A 203 11.04 2.94 0.90
C ALA A 203 11.70 4.31 0.69
N ARG A 204 12.78 4.31 -0.11
CA ARG A 204 13.59 5.50 -0.36
C ARG A 204 12.89 6.48 -1.30
N HIS A 205 13.06 7.74 -0.98
CA HIS A 205 12.82 8.85 -1.88
C HIS A 205 14.03 9.00 -2.81
N GLY A 206 13.94 9.90 -3.79
CA GLY A 206 15.05 10.19 -4.68
C GLY A 206 16.07 11.15 -4.06
N GLU A 207 16.75 11.92 -4.90
CA GLU A 207 17.72 12.93 -4.45
C GLU A 207 17.05 14.25 -4.08
N ARG A 208 15.84 14.47 -4.60
CA ARG A 208 15.09 15.70 -4.46
C ARG A 208 13.67 15.43 -3.99
N GLY A 209 13.05 16.50 -3.52
CA GLY A 209 11.60 16.54 -3.29
C GLY A 209 11.10 17.96 -3.51
N LEU A 210 9.83 18.19 -3.22
CA LEU A 210 9.21 19.50 -3.35
C LEU A 210 9.16 20.23 -2.02
N ARG A 211 9.70 21.44 -1.98
CA ARG A 211 9.62 22.37 -0.87
C ARG A 211 8.52 23.40 -1.13
N MET A 212 7.64 23.59 -0.15
CA MET A 212 6.64 24.64 -0.11
C MET A 212 6.81 25.49 1.15
N THR A 213 7.36 26.68 1.01
CA THR A 213 7.43 27.70 2.06
C THR A 213 6.20 28.60 1.95
N ARG A 214 5.40 28.67 3.00
CA ARG A 214 4.11 29.38 3.02
C ARG A 214 4.29 30.89 2.83
N GLY A 215 3.44 31.47 1.98
CA GLY A 215 3.28 32.90 1.77
C GLY A 215 2.03 33.48 2.42
N GLU A 216 1.60 34.65 1.95
CA GLU A 216 0.35 35.32 2.38
C GLU A 216 -0.90 34.58 1.90
N ARG A 217 -0.81 33.93 0.74
CA ARG A 217 -1.80 33.03 0.16
C ARG A 217 -1.25 31.61 0.16
N PRO A 218 -2.12 30.60 0.03
CA PRO A 218 -1.65 29.22 -0.07
C PRO A 218 -0.91 28.93 -1.38
N SER A 219 0.15 28.14 -1.31
CA SER A 219 0.86 27.60 -2.47
C SER A 219 0.28 26.26 -2.91
N ARG A 220 0.40 25.95 -4.20
CA ARG A 220 -0.17 24.76 -4.85
C ARG A 220 0.84 24.09 -5.76
N ALA A 221 0.95 22.77 -5.67
CA ALA A 221 1.52 21.94 -6.73
C ALA A 221 0.44 21.02 -7.26
N SER A 222 0.28 20.94 -8.58
CA SER A 222 -0.75 20.11 -9.19
C SER A 222 -0.24 19.31 -10.37
N THR A 223 -0.75 18.10 -10.53
CA THR A 223 -0.49 17.22 -11.68
C THR A 223 -1.80 16.63 -12.21
N THR A 224 -1.82 16.26 -13.49
CA THR A 224 -2.98 15.62 -14.12
C THR A 224 -2.81 14.11 -14.07
N LEU A 225 -3.73 13.43 -13.40
CA LEU A 225 -3.86 11.98 -13.44
C LEU A 225 -4.70 11.62 -14.67
N SER A 226 -4.20 10.70 -15.50
CA SER A 226 -4.85 10.28 -16.75
C SER A 226 -5.02 8.76 -16.81
N GLY A 227 -5.93 8.28 -17.65
CA GLY A 227 -6.17 6.84 -17.83
C GLY A 227 -7.01 6.22 -16.72
N LEU A 228 -7.78 7.05 -16.00
CA LEU A 228 -8.66 6.65 -14.93
C LEU A 228 -9.92 5.96 -15.47
N ASP A 229 -10.42 4.99 -14.71
CA ASP A 229 -11.69 4.32 -14.98
C ASP A 229 -12.80 4.91 -14.08
N PRO A 230 -13.82 5.58 -14.65
CA PRO A 230 -14.97 6.11 -13.91
C PRO A 230 -15.82 5.05 -13.20
N GLY A 231 -15.71 3.78 -13.61
CA GLY A 231 -16.38 2.65 -12.96
C GLY A 231 -15.65 2.12 -11.72
N ARG A 232 -14.59 2.79 -11.27
CA ARG A 232 -13.73 2.33 -10.17
C ARG A 232 -13.46 3.41 -9.14
N VAL A 233 -13.20 2.96 -7.92
CA VAL A 233 -12.60 3.75 -6.85
C VAL A 233 -11.09 3.79 -7.08
N HIS A 234 -10.51 4.98 -6.93
CA HIS A 234 -9.08 5.24 -7.01
C HIS A 234 -8.59 5.83 -5.69
N VAL A 235 -7.30 5.67 -5.43
CA VAL A 235 -6.63 6.17 -4.23
C VAL A 235 -5.42 6.96 -4.67
N ALA A 236 -5.35 8.22 -4.25
CA ALA A 236 -4.16 9.05 -4.37
C ALA A 236 -3.52 9.26 -3.00
N SER A 237 -2.20 9.33 -2.95
CA SER A 237 -1.46 9.56 -1.73
C SER A 237 -0.23 10.45 -1.96
N ALA A 238 0.25 11.09 -0.90
CA ALA A 238 1.50 11.85 -0.93
C ALA A 238 2.11 11.85 0.47
N TRP A 239 3.44 11.74 0.55
CA TRP A 239 4.16 11.90 1.80
C TRP A 239 4.49 13.36 2.05
N VAL A 240 4.29 13.80 3.29
CA VAL A 240 4.56 15.17 3.73
C VAL A 240 5.31 15.20 5.05
N HIS A 241 6.28 16.11 5.14
CA HIS A 241 7.05 16.46 6.33
C HIS A 241 6.94 17.98 6.56
N SER A 242 7.09 18.46 7.79
CA SER A 242 7.12 19.89 8.09
C SER A 242 8.28 20.24 9.01
N ASP A 243 8.86 21.41 8.78
CA ASP A 243 9.88 22.00 9.63
C ASP A 243 9.44 22.30 11.08
N SER A 244 8.15 22.19 11.39
CA SER A 244 7.61 22.56 12.70
C SER A 244 6.32 21.83 13.05
N ALA A 245 6.07 21.64 14.35
CA ALA A 245 4.89 20.94 14.84
C ALA A 245 3.58 21.70 14.54
N ARG A 246 2.47 20.95 14.40
CA ARG A 246 1.09 21.47 14.29
C ARG A 246 0.77 22.27 13.01
N LYS A 247 1.28 21.83 11.87
CA LYS A 247 0.93 22.44 10.57
C LYS A 247 -0.22 21.70 9.89
N ARG A 248 -0.98 22.45 9.09
CA ARG A 248 -2.08 21.93 8.27
C ARG A 248 -1.61 21.83 6.83
N CYS A 249 -1.94 20.75 6.16
CA CYS A 249 -1.69 20.54 4.75
C CYS A 249 -2.90 19.83 4.16
N ARG A 250 -3.00 19.77 2.84
CA ARG A 250 -4.09 19.11 2.15
C ARG A 250 -3.61 18.50 0.83
N ALA A 251 -4.09 17.31 0.53
CA ALA A 251 -4.15 16.78 -0.83
C ALA A 251 -5.62 16.78 -1.28
N THR A 252 -5.88 17.18 -2.52
CA THR A 252 -7.25 17.28 -3.09
C THR A 252 -7.24 16.71 -4.50
N VAL A 253 -8.32 16.04 -4.90
CA VAL A 253 -8.56 15.62 -6.28
C VAL A 253 -9.74 16.41 -6.84
N THR A 254 -9.61 16.95 -8.05
CA THR A 254 -10.66 17.72 -8.73
C THR A 254 -10.86 17.22 -10.15
N GLY A 255 -12.10 16.88 -10.50
CA GLY A 255 -12.48 16.50 -11.87
C GLY A 255 -12.55 17.70 -12.84
N PRO A 256 -12.61 17.44 -14.16
CA PRO A 256 -12.68 18.47 -15.19
C PRO A 256 -14.01 19.24 -15.22
N ARG A 257 -15.10 18.67 -14.67
CA ARG A 257 -16.38 19.39 -14.54
C ARG A 257 -16.42 20.10 -13.20
N ARG A 258 -16.77 21.40 -13.23
CA ARG A 258 -16.97 22.24 -12.03
C ARG A 258 -17.73 21.46 -10.94
N PRO A 259 -17.41 21.68 -9.66
CA PRO A 259 -18.08 21.01 -8.57
C PRO A 259 -19.60 21.20 -8.69
N ARG A 260 -20.33 20.13 -9.02
CA ARG A 260 -21.78 20.12 -8.82
C ARG A 260 -22.02 20.21 -7.31
N PRO A 261 -22.96 21.04 -6.84
CA PRO A 261 -23.36 21.02 -5.44
C PRO A 261 -23.79 19.59 -5.10
N GLY A 262 -23.05 18.91 -4.23
CA GLY A 262 -23.28 17.52 -3.84
C GLY A 262 -22.56 16.43 -4.66
N ARG A 263 -21.66 16.76 -5.61
CA ARG A 263 -20.97 15.73 -6.43
C ARG A 263 -19.54 16.08 -6.87
N SER A 264 -18.83 16.86 -6.06
CA SER A 264 -17.37 16.90 -6.04
C SER A 264 -16.94 16.25 -4.74
N GLU A 265 -16.35 15.06 -4.79
CA GLU A 265 -15.65 14.56 -3.62
C GLU A 265 -14.39 15.40 -3.45
N HIS A 266 -14.53 16.49 -2.70
CA HIS A 266 -13.42 17.04 -1.93
C HIS A 266 -13.03 15.95 -0.92
N ALA A 267 -12.37 14.91 -1.38
CA ALA A 267 -11.73 13.95 -0.51
C ALA A 267 -10.49 14.67 0.04
N GLU A 268 -10.61 15.06 1.31
CA GLU A 268 -9.60 15.85 2.01
C GLU A 268 -8.98 15.01 3.12
N SER A 269 -7.65 14.91 3.13
CA SER A 269 -6.93 14.51 4.33
C SER A 269 -6.46 15.76 5.08
N ARG A 270 -6.93 15.95 6.32
CA ARG A 270 -6.45 16.98 7.26
C ARG A 270 -5.91 16.30 8.50
N HIS A 271 -4.70 16.65 8.91
CA HIS A 271 -4.14 16.17 10.16
C HIS A 271 -3.50 17.30 10.98
N ARG A 272 -3.67 17.24 12.32
CA ARG A 272 -2.84 17.98 13.29
C ARG A 272 -1.74 17.01 13.74
N LEU A 273 -0.58 17.05 13.11
CA LEU A 273 0.47 16.06 13.32
C LEU A 273 1.64 16.67 14.10
N SER A 274 2.33 15.83 14.87
CA SER A 274 3.78 16.01 15.04
C SER A 274 4.39 15.67 13.68
N MET A 275 4.67 16.71 12.88
CA MET A 275 5.22 16.57 11.52
C MET A 275 6.75 16.57 11.53
N ASP A 276 7.37 16.19 12.65
CA ASP A 276 8.80 15.89 12.73
C ASP A 276 9.16 14.59 11.98
N LYS A 277 8.17 13.89 11.42
CA LYS A 277 8.33 12.65 10.64
C LYS A 277 7.44 12.68 9.40
N TRP A 278 7.88 11.95 8.37
CA TRP A 278 7.08 11.67 7.19
C TRP A 278 5.69 11.13 7.56
N THR A 279 4.67 11.75 6.96
CA THR A 279 3.28 11.34 7.11
C THR A 279 2.59 11.25 5.76
N ARG A 280 1.87 10.16 5.52
CA ARG A 280 1.13 9.94 4.27
C ARG A 280 -0.26 10.59 4.35
N LEU A 281 -0.56 11.48 3.41
CA LEU A 281 -1.91 11.94 3.13
C LEU A 281 -2.55 11.00 2.11
N LEU A 282 -3.84 10.71 2.27
CA LEU A 282 -4.58 9.82 1.38
C LEU A 282 -5.93 10.40 1.00
N VAL A 283 -6.30 10.19 -0.26
CA VAL A 283 -7.53 10.67 -0.89
C VAL A 283 -8.11 9.51 -1.68
N THR A 284 -9.32 9.08 -1.32
CA THR A 284 -10.07 8.06 -2.07
C THR A 284 -11.16 8.77 -2.87
N PHE A 285 -11.32 8.44 -4.15
CA PHE A 285 -12.26 9.13 -5.04
C PHE A 285 -12.79 8.23 -6.16
N VAL A 286 -13.96 8.55 -6.69
CA VAL A 286 -14.46 8.02 -7.97
C VAL A 286 -14.41 9.13 -9.01
N PRO A 287 -13.64 8.99 -10.11
CA PRO A 287 -13.49 10.04 -11.09
C PRO A 287 -14.75 10.15 -11.96
N ASP A 288 -15.09 11.37 -12.36
CA ASP A 288 -16.21 11.68 -13.27
C ASP A 288 -15.82 11.60 -14.76
N GLY A 289 -14.56 11.28 -15.05
CA GLY A 289 -14.00 11.15 -16.38
C GLY A 289 -12.63 10.45 -16.38
N PRO A 290 -11.96 10.35 -17.55
CA PRO A 290 -10.70 9.63 -17.69
C PRO A 290 -9.49 10.37 -17.12
N SER A 291 -9.68 11.62 -16.67
CA SER A 291 -8.64 12.44 -16.08
C SER A 291 -9.18 13.29 -14.93
N VAL A 292 -8.33 13.56 -13.95
CA VAL A 292 -8.57 14.49 -12.83
C VAL A 292 -7.27 15.22 -12.50
N THR A 293 -7.36 16.32 -11.76
CA THR A 293 -6.19 17.03 -11.21
C THR A 293 -5.99 16.63 -9.76
N LEU A 294 -4.79 16.17 -9.41
CA LEU A 294 -4.33 16.03 -8.03
C LEU A 294 -3.58 17.29 -7.62
N GLU A 295 -3.96 17.90 -6.50
CA GLU A 295 -3.38 19.13 -5.96
C GLU A 295 -2.86 18.90 -4.53
N LEU A 296 -1.60 19.26 -4.30
CA LEU A 296 -0.95 19.36 -3.00
C LEU A 296 -0.96 20.83 -2.55
N HIS A 297 -1.33 21.08 -1.30
CA HIS A 297 -1.61 22.43 -0.81
C HIS A 297 -1.17 22.62 0.65
N ASP A 298 -0.57 23.76 0.92
CA ASP A 298 -0.04 24.12 2.25
C ASP A 298 -1.08 24.69 3.23
N THR A 299 -2.31 24.97 2.77
CA THR A 299 -3.44 25.57 3.50
C THR A 299 -3.15 26.93 4.16
N ALA A 300 -4.20 27.70 4.45
CA ALA A 300 -4.05 28.99 5.14
C ALA A 300 -3.43 28.77 6.54
N ALA A 301 -2.16 29.16 6.66
CA ALA A 301 -1.36 29.14 7.87
C ALA A 301 -0.36 30.30 7.81
N ARG A 302 0.29 30.59 8.94
CA ARG A 302 1.21 31.72 9.07
C ARG A 302 2.34 31.62 8.03
N PRO A 303 2.70 32.72 7.34
CA PRO A 303 3.84 32.77 6.43
C PRO A 303 5.13 32.26 7.08
N GLY A 304 6.07 31.77 6.25
CA GLY A 304 7.43 31.39 6.65
C GLY A 304 7.63 29.92 7.04
N SER A 305 6.57 29.18 7.36
CA SER A 305 6.70 27.73 7.61
C SER A 305 6.81 26.90 6.33
N THR A 306 7.53 25.79 6.41
CA THR A 306 7.87 24.93 5.26
C THR A 306 7.23 23.55 5.37
N LEU A 307 6.70 23.07 4.24
CA LEU A 307 6.32 21.69 3.99
C LEU A 307 7.25 21.09 2.95
N TYR A 308 7.55 19.81 3.13
CA TYR A 308 8.32 19.01 2.19
C TYR A 308 7.44 17.86 1.71
N TRP A 309 7.35 17.66 0.41
CA TRP A 309 6.49 16.69 -0.22
C TRP A 309 7.30 15.77 -1.12
N ASP A 310 6.92 14.50 -1.15
CA ASP A 310 7.54 13.49 -1.98
C ASP A 310 6.62 12.27 -2.12
N TYR A 311 7.02 11.31 -2.93
CA TYR A 311 6.48 9.96 -3.02
C TYR A 311 4.95 10.02 -3.20
N VAL A 312 4.56 10.62 -4.33
CA VAL A 312 3.17 10.87 -4.71
C VAL A 312 2.68 9.72 -5.56
N GLU A 313 1.54 9.16 -5.18
CA GLU A 313 1.01 7.95 -5.78
C GLU A 313 -0.45 8.16 -6.18
N ALA A 314 -0.88 7.44 -7.21
CA ALA A 314 -2.27 7.33 -7.57
C ALA A 314 -2.52 5.99 -8.25
N GLU A 315 -3.52 5.27 -7.74
CA GLU A 315 -3.74 3.87 -8.05
C GLU A 315 -5.23 3.56 -8.18
N SER A 316 -5.53 2.61 -9.07
CA SER A 316 -6.87 2.04 -9.21
C SER A 316 -7.08 0.96 -8.15
N ALA A 317 -8.17 1.05 -7.41
CA ALA A 317 -8.44 0.17 -6.29
C ALA A 317 -9.49 -0.88 -6.66
N TRP A 318 -10.77 -0.63 -6.37
CA TRP A 318 -11.86 -1.60 -6.59
C TRP A 318 -12.98 -1.02 -7.47
N PRO A 319 -13.86 -1.87 -8.05
CA PRO A 319 -15.04 -1.40 -8.76
C PRO A 319 -15.91 -0.51 -7.87
N ALA A 320 -16.38 0.63 -8.41
CA ALA A 320 -17.33 1.47 -7.72
C ALA A 320 -18.68 0.75 -7.59
N GLU A 321 -19.35 0.94 -6.46
CA GLU A 321 -20.69 0.40 -6.26
C GLU A 321 -21.65 1.06 -7.25
N LYS A 322 -22.51 0.26 -7.89
CA LYS A 322 -23.54 0.78 -8.79
C LYS A 322 -24.46 1.68 -7.96
N ARG A 323 -24.52 2.96 -8.33
CA ARG A 323 -25.42 3.93 -7.71
C ARG A 323 -26.86 3.68 -8.09
#